data_AF-A0A662BLW2-F1
#
_entry.id   AF-A0A662BLW2-F1
#
_cell.length_a   1.000
_cell.length_b   1.000
_cell.length_c   1.000
_cell.angle_alpha   90.00
_cell.angle_beta   90.00
_cell.angle_gamma   90.00
#
_symmetry.space_group_name_H-M   'P 1'
#
loop_
_entity.id
_entity.type
_entity.pdbx_description
1 polymer ?
#
loop_
_entity_poly.entity_id
_entity_poly.type
_entity_poly.pdbx_seq_one_letter_code
_entity_poly.pdbx_strand_id
1 'polypeptide(L)'
;MLNNLQTANIRVFVFGTLRKRGRLDFYMEGSKFQGMYYTQGQLMKSEIGSAYIDFRNKNAYTIGELYLVNFYCLLRIDHLESTSGEFPAGYDLDLIPFWPYSEDAEIDFSEEKKSIALFYRRRNEPVKIMCGDWINRKKPIPALKKFLVSEKDRSLNPNEIIDNITDYLNY
;
A
#
# COMPACT_ATOMS: atom_id res chain seq x y z
N MET A 1 -12.78 3.41 25.08
CA MET A 1 -12.83 2.51 23.91
C MET A 1 -11.85 3.07 22.89
N LEU A 2 -10.84 2.30 22.49
CA LEU A 2 -9.87 2.72 21.47
C LEU A 2 -10.52 2.52 20.09
N ASN A 3 -10.46 3.53 19.24
CA ASN A 3 -11.02 3.46 17.90
C ASN A 3 -9.88 3.26 16.88
N ASN A 4 -9.50 2.01 16.64
CA ASN A 4 -8.45 1.66 15.66
C ASN A 4 -8.79 2.12 14.22
N LEU A 5 -10.05 2.48 13.92
CA LEU A 5 -10.39 3.08 12.62
C LEU A 5 -9.84 4.50 12.46
N GLN A 6 -9.64 5.23 13.56
CA GLN A 6 -9.13 6.62 13.55
C GLN A 6 -7.63 6.70 13.81
N THR A 7 -7.05 5.67 14.42
CA THR A 7 -5.60 5.59 14.70
C THR A 7 -4.82 5.45 13.39
N ALA A 8 -3.78 6.27 13.22
CA ALA A 8 -2.84 6.14 12.11
C ALA A 8 -1.85 5.00 12.37
N ASN A 9 -2.27 3.76 12.08
CA ASN A 9 -1.48 2.54 12.28
C ASN A 9 -1.46 1.62 11.06
N ILE A 10 -2.12 1.97 9.96
CA ILE A 10 -2.08 1.20 8.72
C ILE A 10 -0.88 1.67 7.89
N ARG A 11 0.05 0.77 7.59
CA ARG A 11 1.25 1.08 6.81
C ARG A 11 0.96 1.06 5.31
N VAL A 12 1.17 2.18 4.64
CA VAL A 12 0.96 2.33 3.18
C VAL A 12 2.23 2.86 2.53
N PHE A 13 2.70 2.18 1.48
CA PHE A 13 3.80 2.60 0.63
C PHE A 13 3.26 3.33 -0.60
N VAL A 14 3.78 4.53 -0.85
CA VAL A 14 3.31 5.45 -1.86
C VAL A 14 4.46 5.85 -2.79
N PHE A 15 4.31 5.61 -4.09
CA PHE A 15 5.39 5.81 -5.07
C PHE A 15 5.02 6.72 -6.25
N GLY A 16 3.79 7.24 -6.27
CA GLY A 16 3.21 7.98 -7.39
C GLY A 16 2.60 9.32 -7.00
N THR A 17 1.40 9.58 -7.51
CA THR A 17 0.69 10.87 -7.38
C THR A 17 0.29 11.25 -5.95
N LEU A 18 0.22 10.27 -5.04
CA LEU A 18 -0.09 10.44 -3.62
C LEU A 18 1.14 10.86 -2.78
N ARG A 19 2.35 10.86 -3.36
CA ARG A 19 3.57 11.32 -2.66
C ARG A 19 3.44 12.79 -2.25
N LYS A 20 4.23 13.23 -1.28
CA LYS A 20 4.28 14.63 -0.84
C LYS A 20 4.53 15.57 -2.03
N ARG A 21 3.72 16.63 -2.15
CA ARG A 21 3.68 17.57 -3.31
C ARG A 21 3.23 16.94 -4.64
N GLY A 22 2.81 15.68 -4.64
CA GLY A 22 2.16 15.05 -5.78
C GLY A 22 0.75 15.60 -5.99
N ARG A 23 0.19 15.39 -7.18
CA ARG A 23 -1.15 15.90 -7.57
C ARG A 23 -2.25 15.52 -6.58
N LEU A 24 -2.12 14.36 -5.92
CA LEU A 24 -3.14 13.76 -5.08
C LEU A 24 -2.72 13.70 -3.60
N ASP A 25 -1.64 14.40 -3.21
CA ASP A 25 -1.11 14.45 -1.83
C ASP A 25 -2.18 14.88 -0.80
N PHE A 26 -3.13 15.73 -1.20
CA PHE A 26 -4.21 16.18 -0.32
C PHE A 26 -5.12 15.04 0.18
N TYR A 27 -5.14 13.88 -0.49
CA TYR A 27 -5.84 12.69 0.00
C TYR A 27 -5.11 11.97 1.14
N MET A 28 -3.83 12.26 1.33
CA MET A 28 -2.99 11.77 2.43
C MET A 28 -3.09 12.63 3.68
N GLU A 29 -4.01 13.62 3.73
CA GLU A 29 -4.22 14.46 4.90
C GLU A 29 -4.54 13.62 6.15
N GLY A 30 -3.84 13.91 7.26
CA GLY A 30 -3.94 13.16 8.51
C GLY A 30 -3.08 11.90 8.56
N SER A 31 -2.32 11.60 7.51
CA SER A 31 -1.29 10.56 7.53
C SER A 31 -0.01 11.02 8.25
N LYS A 32 0.77 10.06 8.73
CA LYS A 32 2.08 10.29 9.37
C LYS A 32 3.18 9.73 8.50
N PHE A 33 4.00 10.61 7.92
CA PHE A 33 5.20 10.22 7.16
C PHE A 33 6.17 9.42 8.04
N GLN A 34 6.74 8.35 7.48
CA GLN A 34 7.68 7.45 8.17
C GLN A 34 9.07 7.43 7.53
N GLY A 35 9.22 7.93 6.30
CA GLY A 35 10.51 7.96 5.61
C GLY A 35 10.40 7.60 4.15
N MET A 36 11.53 7.72 3.46
CA MET A 36 11.73 7.22 2.10
C MET A 36 12.14 5.75 2.17
N TYR A 37 11.67 4.95 1.22
CA TYR A 37 11.99 3.52 1.13
C TYR A 37 12.11 3.07 -0.33
N TYR A 38 12.85 1.99 -0.55
CA TYR A 38 12.94 1.30 -1.83
C TYR A 38 11.93 0.16 -1.91
N THR A 39 11.51 -0.17 -3.13
CA THR A 39 10.88 -1.45 -3.46
C THR A 39 11.44 -1.97 -4.79
N GLN A 40 11.42 -3.28 -5.00
CA GLN A 40 11.87 -3.87 -6.26
C GLN A 40 10.80 -3.71 -7.34
N GLY A 41 11.24 -3.37 -8.55
CA GLY A 41 10.39 -3.12 -9.71
C GLY A 41 10.63 -1.76 -10.34
N GLN A 42 10.42 -1.69 -11.66
CA GLN A 42 10.65 -0.49 -12.44
C GLN A 42 9.47 0.48 -12.31
N LEU A 43 9.72 1.72 -11.90
CA LEU A 43 8.70 2.77 -11.96
C LEU A 43 8.37 3.10 -13.42
N MET A 44 7.09 3.05 -13.74
CA MET A 44 6.56 3.28 -15.09
C MET A 44 5.50 4.38 -15.06
N LYS A 45 5.36 5.08 -16.19
CA LYS A 45 4.28 6.05 -16.43
C LYS A 45 3.29 5.45 -17.44
N SER A 46 2.01 5.47 -17.11
CA SER A 46 0.94 5.06 -18.01
C SER A 46 0.65 6.15 -19.05
N GLU A 47 -0.04 5.76 -20.12
CA GLU A 47 -0.48 6.66 -21.20
C GLU A 47 -1.31 7.85 -20.71
N ILE A 48 -2.07 7.66 -19.62
CA ILE A 48 -2.91 8.69 -18.98
C ILE A 48 -2.18 9.44 -17.85
N GLY A 49 -0.87 9.25 -17.72
CA GLY A 49 -0.02 10.03 -16.82
C GLY A 49 0.04 9.53 -15.39
N SER A 50 -0.37 8.29 -15.12
CA SER A 50 -0.29 7.68 -13.79
C SER A 50 0.96 6.85 -13.57
N ALA A 51 1.41 6.74 -12.33
CA ALA A 51 2.56 5.93 -11.97
C ALA A 51 2.14 4.49 -11.63
N TYR A 52 2.89 3.49 -12.08
CA TYR A 52 2.77 2.09 -11.66
C TYR A 52 4.15 1.44 -11.58
N ILE A 53 4.25 0.30 -10.90
CA ILE A 53 5.51 -0.44 -10.77
C ILE A 53 5.40 -1.69 -11.63
N ASP A 54 6.32 -1.86 -12.58
CA ASP A 54 6.49 -3.09 -13.35
C ASP A 54 7.42 -4.06 -12.60
N PHE A 55 6.83 -5.11 -12.04
CA PHE A 55 7.53 -6.12 -11.24
C PHE A 55 8.30 -7.15 -12.07
N ARG A 56 8.23 -7.10 -13.41
CA ARG A 56 8.98 -8.04 -14.29
C ARG A 56 10.49 -7.75 -14.27
N ASN A 57 10.88 -6.49 -14.07
CA ASN A 57 12.27 -6.09 -13.96
C ASN A 57 12.77 -6.18 -12.51
N LYS A 58 13.36 -7.33 -12.16
CA LYS A 58 13.88 -7.58 -10.81
C LYS A 58 15.16 -6.82 -10.45
N ASN A 59 15.84 -6.24 -11.45
CA ASN A 59 17.06 -5.46 -11.25
C ASN A 59 16.78 -3.96 -11.08
N ALA A 60 15.55 -3.53 -11.37
CA ALA A 60 15.13 -2.16 -11.16
C ALA A 60 14.54 -1.98 -9.76
N TYR A 61 14.53 -0.73 -9.30
CA TYR A 61 13.94 -0.33 -8.04
C TYR A 61 13.14 0.94 -8.19
N THR A 62 12.18 1.11 -7.28
CA THR A 62 11.32 2.27 -7.16
C THR A 62 11.50 2.90 -5.79
N ILE A 63 11.68 4.22 -5.77
CA ILE A 63 11.72 5.01 -4.54
C ILE A 63 10.31 5.49 -4.22
N GLY A 64 9.86 5.24 -3.00
CA GLY A 64 8.58 5.71 -2.49
C GLY A 64 8.67 6.24 -1.06
N GLU A 65 7.51 6.64 -0.56
CA GLU A 65 7.29 7.23 0.75
C GLU A 65 6.41 6.28 1.56
N LEU A 66 6.81 6.03 2.80
CA LEU A 66 6.03 5.22 3.73
C LEU A 66 5.21 6.13 4.64
N TYR A 67 3.93 5.80 4.81
CA TYR A 67 3.01 6.51 5.67
C TYR A 67 2.31 5.55 6.63
N LEU A 68 2.01 6.04 7.83
CA LEU A 68 0.94 5.48 8.65
C LEU A 68 -0.33 6.27 8.40
N VAL A 69 -1.37 5.58 7.96
CA VAL A 69 -2.70 6.14 7.71
C VAL A 69 -3.72 5.52 8.64
N ASN A 70 -4.83 6.20 8.86
CA ASN A 70 -5.99 5.58 9.50
C ASN A 70 -6.92 4.96 8.44
N PHE A 71 -7.92 4.20 8.89
CA PHE A 71 -8.82 3.49 7.98
C PHE A 71 -9.62 4.45 7.08
N TYR A 72 -10.01 5.61 7.59
CA TYR A 72 -10.76 6.60 6.80
C TYR A 72 -9.93 7.29 5.71
N CYS A 73 -8.64 7.53 5.96
CA CYS A 73 -7.69 7.99 4.94
C CYS A 73 -7.56 6.93 3.85
N LEU A 74 -7.39 5.66 4.23
CA LEU A 74 -7.33 4.56 3.27
C LEU A 74 -8.61 4.45 2.43
N LEU A 75 -9.79 4.55 3.04
CA LEU A 75 -11.08 4.58 2.33
C LEU A 75 -11.20 5.77 1.38
N ARG A 76 -10.63 6.92 1.74
CA ARG A 76 -10.64 8.12 0.88
C ARG A 76 -9.85 7.86 -0.40
N ILE A 77 -8.69 7.22 -0.28
CA ILE A 77 -7.87 6.83 -1.42
C ILE A 77 -8.57 5.74 -2.24
N ASP A 78 -9.13 4.73 -1.59
CA ASP A 78 -9.87 3.64 -2.25
C ASP A 78 -11.12 4.18 -2.98
N HIS A 79 -11.76 5.21 -2.44
CA HIS A 79 -12.87 5.86 -3.11
C HIS A 79 -12.47 6.52 -4.43
N LEU A 80 -11.22 7.03 -4.55
CA LEU A 80 -10.74 7.61 -5.81
C LEU A 80 -10.74 6.64 -6.97
N GLU A 81 -10.46 5.35 -6.69
CA GLU A 81 -10.58 4.26 -7.67
C GLU A 81 -12.01 4.09 -8.18
N SER A 82 -13.00 4.39 -7.34
CA SER A 82 -14.42 4.15 -7.62
C SER A 82 -15.13 5.32 -8.31
N THR A 83 -14.62 6.55 -8.17
CA THR A 83 -15.38 7.76 -8.56
C THR A 83 -14.66 8.78 -9.43
N SER A 84 -13.33 8.72 -9.57
CA SER A 84 -12.61 9.79 -10.29
C SER A 84 -12.06 9.31 -11.63
N GLY A 85 -12.19 10.15 -12.66
CA GLY A 85 -11.37 10.06 -13.88
C GLY A 85 -9.94 10.60 -13.69
N GLU A 86 -9.62 11.07 -12.48
CA GLU A 86 -8.35 11.71 -12.10
C GLU A 86 -7.37 10.76 -11.39
N PHE A 87 -7.89 9.73 -10.75
CA PHE A 87 -7.15 8.52 -10.38
C PHE A 87 -7.44 7.49 -11.48
N PRO A 88 -6.46 6.73 -11.95
CA PRO A 88 -6.74 5.78 -13.02
C PRO A 88 -7.56 4.68 -12.40
N ALA A 89 -8.83 4.56 -12.78
CA ALA A 89 -9.58 3.34 -12.56
C ALA A 89 -8.70 2.18 -13.01
N GLY A 90 -8.36 1.27 -12.09
CA GLY A 90 -7.45 0.20 -12.42
C GLY A 90 -6.30 0.02 -11.45
N TYR A 91 -6.42 0.41 -10.18
CA TYR A 91 -5.59 -0.13 -9.12
C TYR A 91 -6.41 -0.94 -8.13
N ASP A 92 -5.74 -1.89 -7.50
CA ASP A 92 -6.23 -2.68 -6.38
C ASP A 92 -5.25 -2.52 -5.22
N LEU A 93 -5.78 -2.50 -4.00
CA LEU A 93 -4.96 -2.55 -2.79
C LEU A 93 -4.33 -3.94 -2.66
N ASP A 94 -3.01 -4.00 -2.50
CA ASP A 94 -2.26 -5.24 -2.32
C ASP A 94 -1.06 -5.00 -1.37
N LEU A 95 -0.21 -6.00 -1.18
CA LEU A 95 0.99 -5.96 -0.35
C LEU A 95 2.24 -5.78 -1.20
N ILE A 96 3.16 -4.95 -0.74
CA ILE A 96 4.46 -4.73 -1.37
C ILE A 96 5.60 -4.88 -0.35
N PRO A 97 6.70 -5.56 -0.72
CA PRO A 97 7.91 -5.50 0.07
C PRO A 97 8.64 -4.18 -0.13
N PHE A 98 9.21 -3.66 0.94
CA PHE A 98 10.01 -2.45 0.93
C PHE A 98 11.27 -2.60 1.79
N TRP A 99 12.28 -1.78 1.49
CA TRP A 99 13.59 -1.77 2.12
C TRP A 99 14.01 -0.34 2.48
N PRO A 100 14.83 -0.14 3.53
CA PRO A 100 15.31 1.19 3.92
C PRO A 100 15.99 1.94 2.77
N TYR A 101 15.65 3.22 2.63
CA TYR A 101 16.33 4.11 1.70
C TYR A 101 17.67 4.58 2.26
N SER A 102 18.67 4.69 1.37
CA SER A 102 19.96 5.32 1.65
C SER A 102 20.41 6.09 0.42
N GLU A 103 20.87 7.32 0.60
CA GLU A 103 21.41 8.18 -0.48
C GLU A 103 22.86 7.81 -0.82
N ASP A 104 23.62 7.35 0.18
CA ASP A 104 25.08 7.24 0.11
C ASP A 104 25.57 5.78 0.04
N ALA A 105 24.69 4.80 0.22
CA ALA A 105 25.04 3.39 0.25
C ALA A 105 24.38 2.61 -0.90
N GLU A 106 25.03 1.50 -1.29
CA GLU A 106 24.41 0.53 -2.19
C GLU A 106 23.11 -0.02 -1.59
N ILE A 107 22.15 -0.30 -2.46
CA ILE A 107 20.83 -0.77 -2.06
C ILE A 107 20.94 -2.21 -1.58
N ASP A 108 20.48 -2.45 -0.35
CA ASP A 108 20.50 -3.76 0.27
C ASP A 108 19.09 -4.37 0.30
N PHE A 109 18.83 -5.30 -0.63
CA PHE A 109 17.58 -6.05 -0.75
C PHE A 109 17.56 -7.35 0.09
N SER A 110 18.38 -7.43 1.14
CA SER A 110 18.40 -8.57 2.06
C SER A 110 17.05 -8.81 2.74
N GLU A 111 16.76 -10.06 3.05
CA GLU A 111 15.49 -10.48 3.68
C GLU A 111 15.36 -9.91 5.09
N GLU A 112 16.48 -9.72 5.80
CA GLU A 112 16.56 -9.17 7.14
C GLU A 112 16.10 -7.71 7.21
N LYS A 113 16.25 -6.96 6.12
CA LYS A 113 15.82 -5.55 5.99
C LYS A 113 14.45 -5.42 5.33
N LYS A 114 13.90 -6.52 4.81
CA LYS A 114 12.61 -6.52 4.13
C LYS A 114 11.49 -6.27 5.13
N SER A 115 10.57 -5.39 4.76
CA SER A 115 9.30 -5.19 5.47
C SER A 115 8.16 -5.11 4.47
N ILE A 116 6.92 -5.21 4.95
CA ILE A 116 5.73 -5.25 4.09
C ILE A 116 4.80 -4.09 4.43
N ALA A 117 4.23 -3.48 3.39
CA ALA A 117 3.23 -2.42 3.47
C ALA A 117 2.09 -2.68 2.48
N LEU A 118 0.96 -2.01 2.67
CA LEU A 118 -0.07 -1.93 1.65
C LEU A 118 0.35 -0.95 0.55
N PHE A 119 -0.07 -1.19 -0.69
CA PHE A 119 0.10 -0.25 -1.79
C PHE A 119 -1.02 -0.42 -2.83
N TYR A 120 -1.21 0.60 -3.67
CA TYR A 120 -2.10 0.49 -4.81
C TYR A 120 -1.33 -0.05 -6.01
N ARG A 121 -1.70 -1.25 -6.48
CA ARG A 121 -1.12 -1.93 -7.65
C ARG A 121 -2.03 -1.80 -8.86
N ARG A 122 -1.46 -1.53 -10.04
CA ARG A 122 -2.24 -1.47 -11.30
C ARG A 122 -2.78 -2.86 -11.72
N ARG A 123 -4.04 -2.94 -12.15
CA ARG A 123 -4.78 -4.16 -12.58
C ARG A 123 -4.32 -4.75 -13.92
N ASN A 124 -3.71 -3.94 -14.79
CA ASN A 124 -3.36 -4.35 -16.16
C ASN A 124 -2.07 -5.18 -16.23
N GLU A 125 -1.42 -5.45 -15.11
CA GLU A 125 -0.35 -6.45 -15.01
C GLU A 125 -0.97 -7.80 -14.62
N PRO A 126 -0.37 -8.96 -14.98
CA PRO A 126 -0.87 -10.24 -14.51
C PRO A 126 -0.98 -10.24 -12.98
N VAL A 127 -2.20 -10.11 -12.47
CA VAL A 127 -2.47 -10.10 -11.02
C VAL A 127 -2.51 -11.53 -10.53
N LYS A 128 -1.59 -11.87 -9.63
CA LYS A 128 -1.67 -13.13 -8.88
C LYS A 128 -2.84 -13.04 -7.91
N ILE A 129 -3.84 -13.90 -8.09
CA ILE A 129 -4.91 -14.10 -7.12
C ILE A 129 -4.34 -14.99 -6.02
N MET A 130 -3.97 -14.39 -4.89
CA MET A 130 -3.23 -15.09 -3.83
C MET A 130 -4.01 -16.26 -3.24
N CYS A 131 -5.34 -16.13 -3.07
CA CYS A 131 -6.20 -17.20 -2.58
C CYS A 131 -6.50 -18.30 -3.62
N GLY A 132 -6.08 -18.14 -4.88
CA GLY A 132 -6.34 -19.10 -5.96
C GLY A 132 -7.80 -19.17 -6.45
N ASP A 133 -8.72 -18.38 -5.88
CA ASP A 133 -10.15 -18.38 -6.23
C ASP A 133 -10.55 -17.04 -6.88
N TRP A 134 -10.89 -17.08 -8.17
CA TRP A 134 -11.34 -15.91 -8.92
C TRP A 134 -12.73 -15.40 -8.48
N ILE A 135 -13.64 -16.32 -8.18
CA ILE A 135 -15.03 -16.00 -7.82
C ILE A 135 -15.04 -15.36 -6.43
N ASN A 136 -14.30 -15.96 -5.49
CA ASN A 136 -14.20 -15.49 -4.11
C ASN A 136 -12.93 -14.67 -3.86
N ARG A 137 -12.46 -13.94 -4.88
CA ARG A 137 -11.24 -13.14 -4.74
C ARG A 137 -11.33 -12.20 -3.55
N LYS A 138 -10.29 -12.23 -2.74
CA LYS A 138 -10.25 -11.53 -1.47
C LYS A 138 -9.96 -10.05 -1.65
N LYS A 139 -10.64 -9.21 -0.86
CA LYS A 139 -10.50 -7.74 -0.91
C LYS A 139 -9.97 -7.24 0.44
N PRO A 140 -8.82 -6.55 0.49
CA PRO A 140 -8.24 -6.14 1.77
C PRO A 140 -9.11 -5.17 2.58
N ILE A 141 -9.81 -4.23 1.93
CA ILE A 141 -10.57 -3.16 2.63
C ILE A 141 -11.64 -3.73 3.60
N PRO A 142 -12.55 -4.65 3.18
CA PRO A 142 -13.49 -5.28 4.11
C PRO A 142 -12.82 -6.05 5.26
N ALA A 143 -11.71 -6.75 4.97
CA ALA A 143 -10.99 -7.52 5.98
C ALA A 143 -10.32 -6.61 7.02
N LEU A 144 -9.64 -5.54 6.58
CA LEU A 144 -9.08 -4.49 7.43
C LEU A 144 -10.14 -3.91 8.36
N LYS A 145 -11.30 -3.52 7.82
CA LYS A 145 -12.39 -2.98 8.62
C LYS A 145 -12.82 -3.94 9.72
N LYS A 146 -13.02 -5.22 9.35
CA LYS A 146 -13.45 -6.26 10.30
C LYS A 146 -12.44 -6.42 11.43
N PHE A 147 -11.15 -6.48 11.10
CA PHE A 147 -10.07 -6.66 12.08
C PHE A 147 -9.92 -5.45 13.02
N LEU A 148 -9.90 -4.23 12.47
CA LEU A 148 -9.77 -3.01 13.28
C LEU A 148 -10.96 -2.83 14.25
N VAL A 149 -12.16 -3.24 13.84
CA VAL A 149 -13.37 -3.18 14.69
C VAL A 149 -13.38 -4.28 15.77
N SER A 150 -12.87 -5.48 15.46
CA SER A 150 -12.81 -6.56 16.45
C SER A 150 -11.84 -6.26 17.60
N GLU A 151 -10.78 -5.49 17.34
CA GLU A 151 -9.70 -5.19 18.29
C GLU A 151 -9.91 -3.87 19.06
N LYS A 152 -11.16 -3.50 19.37
CA LYS A 152 -11.56 -2.21 19.99
C LYS A 152 -11.01 -1.93 21.41
N ASP A 153 -10.46 -2.95 22.07
CA ASP A 153 -10.02 -2.87 23.47
C ASP A 153 -8.50 -2.66 23.60
N ARG A 154 -7.77 -2.63 22.48
CA ARG A 154 -6.32 -2.37 22.47
C ARG A 154 -5.88 -1.60 21.23
N SER A 155 -4.68 -1.00 21.31
CA SER A 155 -4.05 -0.37 20.16
C SER A 155 -3.35 -1.45 19.32
N LEU A 156 -3.65 -1.47 18.02
CA LEU A 156 -2.95 -2.33 17.07
C LEU A 156 -1.70 -1.65 16.55
N ASN A 157 -0.59 -2.39 16.52
CA ASN A 157 0.62 -1.92 15.85
C ASN A 157 0.56 -2.25 14.33
N PRO A 158 1.36 -1.56 13.49
CA PRO A 158 1.29 -1.74 12.04
C PRO A 158 1.66 -3.14 11.55
N ASN A 159 2.52 -3.87 12.26
CA ASN A 159 2.91 -5.22 11.84
C ASN A 159 1.73 -6.19 12.03
N GLU A 160 0.99 -6.10 13.14
CA GLU A 160 -0.20 -6.94 13.37
C GLU A 160 -1.25 -6.78 12.29
N ILE A 161 -1.43 -5.55 11.77
CA ILE A 161 -2.35 -5.27 10.67
C ILE A 161 -1.86 -5.91 9.37
N ILE A 162 -0.56 -5.81 9.10
CA ILE A 162 0.05 -6.39 7.90
C ILE A 162 0.01 -7.93 7.95
N ASP A 163 0.30 -8.53 9.09
CA ASP A 163 0.26 -9.98 9.29
C ASP A 163 -1.17 -10.49 9.08
N ASN A 164 -2.17 -9.82 9.66
CA ASN A 164 -3.58 -10.18 9.46
C ASN A 164 -4.00 -10.14 7.98
N ILE A 165 -3.59 -9.12 7.24
CA ILE A 165 -3.91 -9.01 5.81
C ILE A 165 -3.13 -10.00 4.96
N THR A 166 -1.88 -10.29 5.32
CA THR A 166 -1.08 -11.32 4.67
C THR A 166 -1.74 -12.68 4.81
N ASP A 167 -2.15 -13.05 6.02
CA ASP A 167 -2.88 -14.28 6.29
C ASP A 167 -4.22 -14.32 5.55
N TYR A 168 -4.98 -13.22 5.59
CA TYR A 168 -6.24 -13.13 4.88
C TYR A 168 -6.06 -13.36 3.37
N LEU A 169 -5.04 -12.77 2.73
CA LEU A 169 -4.84 -12.89 1.29
C LEU A 169 -4.28 -14.25 0.85
N ASN A 170 -3.54 -14.95 1.72
CA ASN A 170 -2.94 -16.25 1.41
C ASN A 170 -3.89 -17.45 1.58
N TYR A 171 -4.82 -17.37 2.54
CA TYR A 171 -5.82 -18.42 2.79
C TYR A 171 -7.18 -18.04 2.21
#